data_AF-A0A6L8KVG9-F1
#
_entry.id   AF-A0A6L8KVG9-F1
#
_cell.length_a   1.000
_cell.length_b   1.000
_cell.length_c   1.000
_cell.angle_alpha   90.00
_cell.angle_beta   90.00
_cell.angle_gamma   90.00
#
_symmetry.space_group_name_H-M   'P 1'
#
loop_
_entity.id
_entity.type
_entity.pdbx_description
1 polymer ?
#
loop_
_entity_poly.entity_id
_entity_poly.type
_entity_poly.pdbx_seq_one_letter_code
_entity_poly.pdbx_strand_id
1 'polypeptide(L)'
;MSRVEVSAKADADERPYQRFVKAMELFDAERPALAPQSNLRFHLDAKRRSARVDALKLTLTGTTVRIPVALTPEHFFTVERNELALREDATVRSNRKEDSFNWSVDVRTPGLPANTRRLGDLRLQCRVELLAANLGRRIFSPLYYAQTAAGADPCTFRNLTILAMGDEPIFTVTLVDGARRQVLPVSSLYGGSLPAWVKALVGDWPGRDRVYELPLWDASWPHDTLVELEPMRAAPTSAPVTEAEPPPAAEALQSVTRADLARWLIEGQTHATVLQGVFGSPEVVQFANGDASWVFRSETGSGKLLSLIPIVGTLLKPERTLKELHVLVGADGTVRQYRLEEMVLRL
;
A
#
# COMPACT_ATOMS: atom_id res chain seq x y z
N MET A 1 52.61 14.54 18.27
CA MET A 1 51.16 14.72 18.12
C MET A 1 50.64 13.59 17.25
N SER A 2 50.07 12.54 17.87
CA SER A 2 49.43 11.44 17.15
C SER A 2 48.10 11.92 16.58
N ARG A 3 48.00 11.91 15.25
CA ARG A 3 46.74 12.16 14.53
C ARG A 3 45.82 10.98 14.83
N VAL A 4 44.86 11.18 15.73
CA VAL A 4 43.77 10.24 15.94
C VAL A 4 42.88 10.33 14.70
N GLU A 5 43.07 9.41 13.75
CA GLU A 5 42.06 9.16 12.72
C GLU A 5 40.88 8.48 13.42
N VAL A 6 39.92 9.29 13.84
CA VAL A 6 38.59 8.79 14.17
C VAL A 6 38.02 8.28 12.85
N SER A 7 38.09 6.96 12.66
CA SER A 7 37.22 6.22 11.73
C SER A 7 35.79 6.43 12.23
N ALA A 8 35.22 7.60 11.95
CA ALA A 8 33.80 7.81 12.07
C ALA A 8 33.17 6.87 11.06
N LYS A 9 32.72 5.70 11.53
CA LYS A 9 31.82 4.83 10.81
C LYS A 9 30.60 5.70 10.54
N ALA A 10 30.55 6.36 9.38
CA ALA A 10 29.46 7.27 9.09
C ALA A 10 28.18 6.45 9.15
N ASP A 11 27.27 6.79 10.08
CA ASP A 11 25.96 6.16 10.29
C ASP A 11 25.16 6.27 9.00
N ALA A 12 25.43 5.36 8.06
CA ALA A 12 24.84 5.38 6.75
C ALA A 12 23.65 4.44 6.72
N ASP A 13 22.64 4.76 5.91
CA ASP A 13 21.56 3.81 5.69
C ASP A 13 22.09 2.65 4.85
N GLU A 14 22.19 1.48 5.50
CA GLU A 14 22.75 0.28 4.90
C GLU A 14 21.99 -0.97 5.34
N ARG A 15 22.10 -2.02 4.52
CA ARG A 15 21.57 -3.36 4.82
C ARG A 15 22.64 -4.42 4.56
N PRO A 16 22.77 -5.43 5.43
CA PRO A 16 23.69 -6.55 5.19
C PRO A 16 23.42 -7.21 3.84
N TYR A 17 24.47 -7.41 3.03
CA TYR A 17 24.37 -8.01 1.70
C TYR A 17 23.74 -9.41 1.75
N GLN A 18 24.03 -10.17 2.81
CA GLN A 18 23.42 -11.48 3.07
C GLN A 18 21.88 -11.46 3.01
N ARG A 19 21.22 -10.36 3.42
CA ARG A 19 19.75 -10.24 3.35
C ARG A 19 19.25 -10.23 1.91
N PHE A 20 19.96 -9.58 0.99
CA PHE A 20 19.63 -9.58 -0.43
C PHE A 20 19.88 -10.95 -1.05
N VAL A 21 20.95 -11.64 -0.65
CA VAL A 21 21.23 -13.02 -1.11
C VAL A 21 20.10 -13.96 -0.69
N LYS A 22 19.67 -13.93 0.58
CA LYS A 22 18.53 -14.69 1.07
C LYS A 22 17.24 -14.36 0.32
N ALA A 23 17.02 -13.08 0.00
CA ALA A 23 15.88 -12.64 -0.78
C ALA A 23 15.87 -13.28 -2.17
N MET A 24 17.02 -13.28 -2.87
CA MET A 24 17.17 -13.92 -4.18
C MET A 24 16.96 -15.44 -4.11
N GLU A 25 17.46 -16.10 -3.07
CA GLU A 25 17.28 -17.54 -2.86
C GLU A 25 15.81 -17.91 -2.65
N LEU A 26 15.09 -17.22 -1.74
CA LEU A 26 13.67 -17.50 -1.52
C LEU A 26 12.83 -17.17 -2.76
N PHE A 27 13.14 -16.06 -3.43
CA PHE A 27 12.49 -15.70 -4.67
C PHE A 27 12.65 -16.80 -5.72
N ASP A 28 13.88 -17.26 -5.99
CA ASP A 28 14.13 -18.30 -6.99
C ASP A 28 13.41 -19.61 -6.65
N ALA A 29 13.33 -19.97 -5.36
CA ALA A 29 12.64 -21.16 -4.88
C ALA A 29 11.12 -21.11 -5.03
N GLU A 30 10.48 -19.98 -4.72
CA GLU A 30 9.02 -19.87 -4.68
C GLU A 30 8.39 -19.26 -5.94
N ARG A 31 9.18 -18.55 -6.77
CA ARG A 31 8.73 -17.93 -8.02
C ARG A 31 7.92 -18.87 -8.93
N PRO A 32 8.34 -20.14 -9.16
CA PRO A 32 7.58 -21.02 -10.06
C PRO A 32 6.13 -21.24 -9.64
N ALA A 33 5.85 -21.23 -8.33
CA ALA A 33 4.52 -21.51 -7.79
C ALA A 33 3.67 -20.25 -7.62
N LEU A 34 4.26 -19.16 -7.13
CA LEU A 34 3.50 -17.95 -6.76
C LEU A 34 3.47 -16.91 -7.86
N ALA A 35 4.56 -16.76 -8.61
CA ALA A 35 4.76 -15.62 -9.48
C ALA A 35 5.59 -15.97 -10.72
N PRO A 36 5.13 -16.88 -11.59
CA PRO A 36 5.88 -17.27 -12.78
C PRO A 36 6.20 -16.05 -13.64
N GLN A 37 7.40 -16.06 -14.22
CA GLN A 37 7.94 -14.98 -15.08
C GLN A 37 8.17 -13.62 -14.38
N SER A 38 7.95 -13.52 -13.08
CA SER A 38 8.27 -12.29 -12.35
C SER A 38 9.78 -12.07 -12.23
N ASN A 39 10.14 -10.82 -11.98
CA ASN A 39 11.48 -10.35 -11.66
C ASN A 39 11.52 -9.81 -10.23
N LEU A 40 12.65 -10.02 -9.56
CA LEU A 40 12.96 -9.44 -8.25
C LEU A 40 13.78 -8.16 -8.42
N ARG A 41 13.35 -7.09 -7.76
CA ARG A 41 14.11 -5.84 -7.57
C ARG A 41 13.98 -5.39 -6.12
N PHE A 42 14.72 -4.35 -5.79
CA PHE A 42 14.64 -3.67 -4.50
C PHE A 42 14.34 -2.19 -4.73
N HIS A 43 13.65 -1.57 -3.80
CA HIS A 43 13.20 -0.17 -3.89
C HIS A 43 13.60 0.61 -2.63
N LEU A 44 13.85 1.91 -2.82
CA LEU A 44 14.14 2.86 -1.75
C LEU A 44 13.12 3.98 -1.74
N ASP A 45 12.26 3.95 -0.72
CA ASP A 45 11.30 5.02 -0.48
C ASP A 45 11.83 5.99 0.57
N ALA A 46 11.77 7.29 0.29
CA ALA A 46 12.13 8.31 1.26
C ALA A 46 11.24 8.19 2.52
N LYS A 47 11.85 7.93 3.68
CA LYS A 47 11.11 7.75 4.93
C LYS A 47 10.52 9.06 5.45
N ARG A 48 11.15 10.19 5.11
CA ARG A 48 10.76 11.54 5.53
C ARG A 48 10.90 12.49 4.34
N ARG A 49 10.10 13.56 4.30
CA ARG A 49 10.21 14.60 3.24
C ARG A 49 11.60 15.23 3.16
N SER A 50 12.33 15.27 4.28
CA SER A 50 13.69 15.79 4.34
C SER A 50 14.76 14.84 3.79
N ALA A 51 14.42 13.56 3.57
CA ALA A 51 15.34 12.62 2.94
C ALA A 51 15.52 13.03 1.47
N ARG A 52 16.71 13.53 1.13
CA ARG A 52 17.03 13.92 -0.23
C ARG A 52 17.22 12.67 -1.09
N VAL A 53 16.41 12.56 -2.14
CA VAL A 53 16.56 11.54 -3.18
C VAL A 53 17.52 11.98 -4.28
N ASP A 54 17.71 13.29 -4.48
CA ASP A 54 18.61 13.85 -5.49
C ASP A 54 20.07 13.43 -5.27
N ALA A 55 20.71 12.81 -6.27
CA ALA A 55 22.06 12.25 -6.16
C ALA A 55 22.21 11.14 -5.10
N LEU A 56 21.14 10.39 -4.84
CA LEU A 56 21.22 9.10 -4.14
C LEU A 56 22.18 8.16 -4.88
N LYS A 57 23.11 7.56 -4.13
CA LYS A 57 24.06 6.57 -4.64
C LYS A 57 24.06 5.35 -3.73
N LEU A 58 24.09 4.17 -4.33
CA LEU A 58 24.28 2.90 -3.64
C LEU A 58 25.64 2.30 -3.96
N THR A 59 26.23 1.60 -2.99
CA THR A 59 27.48 0.86 -3.16
C THR A 59 27.46 -0.39 -2.31
N LEU A 60 27.78 -1.54 -2.92
CA LEU A 60 28.09 -2.77 -2.21
C LEU A 60 29.51 -2.66 -1.67
N THR A 61 29.64 -2.62 -0.35
CA THR A 61 30.90 -2.32 0.36
C THR A 61 31.25 -3.47 1.30
N GLY A 62 32.35 -4.15 1.01
CA GLY A 62 33.01 -5.12 1.89
C GLY A 62 34.36 -4.58 2.40
N THR A 63 35.24 -5.49 2.79
CA THR A 63 36.61 -5.15 3.20
C THR A 63 37.45 -4.75 1.99
N THR A 64 37.31 -5.48 0.88
CA THR A 64 37.98 -5.19 -0.39
C THR A 64 36.97 -4.90 -1.51
N VAL A 65 35.73 -5.37 -1.37
CA VAL A 65 34.66 -5.11 -2.34
C VAL A 65 34.18 -3.67 -2.27
N ARG A 66 34.16 -2.97 -3.41
CA ARG A 66 33.50 -1.67 -3.56
C ARG A 66 32.87 -1.54 -4.94
N ILE A 67 31.62 -1.98 -5.06
CA ILE A 67 30.91 -2.05 -6.34
C ILE A 67 29.77 -1.02 -6.34
N PRO A 68 29.77 -0.02 -7.24
CA PRO A 68 28.62 0.86 -7.42
C PRO A 68 27.37 0.05 -7.79
N VAL A 69 26.25 0.33 -7.13
CA VAL A 69 24.96 -0.30 -7.44
C VAL A 69 24.12 0.70 -8.21
N ALA A 70 23.71 0.32 -9.43
CA ALA A 70 22.92 1.17 -10.30
C ALA A 70 21.51 1.36 -9.73
N LEU A 71 21.00 2.60 -9.84
CA LEU A 71 19.65 2.98 -9.47
C LEU A 71 18.92 3.48 -10.72
N THR A 72 17.65 3.09 -10.87
CA THR A 72 16.76 3.74 -11.83
C THR A 72 16.34 5.14 -11.31
N PRO A 73 15.79 6.02 -12.16
CA PRO A 73 15.24 7.31 -11.72
C PRO A 73 14.15 7.17 -10.65
N GLU A 74 13.44 6.05 -10.65
CA GLU A 74 12.40 5.69 -9.67
C GLU A 74 12.99 4.92 -8.47
N HIS A 75 14.30 4.95 -8.27
CA HIS A 75 15.02 4.36 -7.13
C HIS A 75 14.92 2.83 -6.99
N PHE A 76 14.66 2.12 -8.09
CA PHE A 76 14.81 0.66 -8.11
C PHE A 76 16.27 0.28 -8.33
N PHE A 77 16.68 -0.84 -7.75
CA PHE A 77 17.99 -1.44 -8.00
C PHE A 77 17.93 -2.97 -7.94
N THR A 78 18.94 -3.59 -8.52
CA THR A 78 19.25 -5.01 -8.35
C THR A 78 20.64 -5.15 -7.75
N VAL A 79 20.91 -6.29 -7.12
CA VAL A 79 22.26 -6.65 -6.69
C VAL A 79 22.57 -8.04 -7.21
N GLU A 80 23.74 -8.19 -7.82
CA GLU A 80 24.20 -9.48 -8.34
C GLU A 80 24.75 -10.35 -7.22
N ARG A 81 24.71 -11.68 -7.40
CA ARG A 81 25.36 -12.63 -6.50
C ARG A 81 26.89 -12.48 -6.58
N ASN A 82 27.52 -12.27 -5.43
CA ASN A 82 28.95 -12.06 -5.32
C ASN A 82 29.48 -12.76 -4.06
N GLU A 83 30.19 -13.87 -4.26
CA GLU A 83 30.70 -14.69 -3.15
C GLU A 83 31.73 -13.96 -2.29
N LEU A 84 32.56 -13.10 -2.88
CA LEU A 84 33.54 -12.33 -2.11
C LEU A 84 32.84 -11.34 -1.20
N ALA A 85 31.83 -10.62 -1.70
CA ALA A 85 31.03 -9.70 -0.90
C ALA A 85 30.31 -10.42 0.25
N LEU A 86 29.83 -11.65 0.01
CA LEU A 86 29.21 -12.46 1.05
C LEU A 86 30.21 -12.91 2.11
N ARG A 87 31.41 -13.37 1.71
CA ARG A 87 32.49 -13.76 2.65
C ARG A 87 33.02 -12.59 3.47
N GLU A 88 32.98 -11.38 2.91
CA GLU A 88 33.45 -10.17 3.58
C GLU A 88 32.36 -9.47 4.43
N ASP A 89 31.21 -10.11 4.65
CA ASP A 89 30.05 -9.53 5.36
C ASP A 89 29.68 -8.13 4.83
N ALA A 90 29.72 -7.97 3.50
CA ALA A 90 29.50 -6.68 2.87
C ALA A 90 28.11 -6.09 3.19
N THR A 91 27.98 -4.77 3.03
CA THR A 91 26.70 -4.06 3.13
C THR A 91 26.35 -3.40 1.81
N VAL A 92 25.06 -3.37 1.47
CA VAL A 92 24.54 -2.46 0.45
C VAL A 92 24.26 -1.14 1.16
N ARG A 93 25.03 -0.12 0.81
CA ARG A 93 25.10 1.14 1.56
C ARG A 93 24.71 2.32 0.70
N SER A 94 23.89 3.21 1.25
CA SER A 94 23.59 4.50 0.65
C SER A 94 24.58 5.59 1.08
N ASN A 95 24.63 6.68 0.32
CA ASN A 95 25.34 7.91 0.71
C ASN A 95 24.54 8.81 1.68
N ARG A 96 23.48 8.29 2.31
CA ARG A 96 22.63 9.03 3.26
C ARG A 96 22.77 8.50 4.66
N LYS A 97 22.34 9.31 5.64
CA LYS A 97 22.33 8.92 7.05
C LYS A 97 21.41 7.74 7.29
N GLU A 98 21.71 6.95 8.31
CA GLU A 98 20.87 5.85 8.78
C GLU A 98 19.40 6.28 8.90
N ASP A 99 18.48 5.37 8.58
CA ASP A 99 17.02 5.58 8.67
C ASP A 99 16.47 6.67 7.73
N SER A 100 17.18 6.97 6.64
CA SER A 100 16.71 7.90 5.60
C SER A 100 15.65 7.26 4.68
N PHE A 101 15.73 5.94 4.47
CA PHE A 101 14.90 5.21 3.51
C PHE A 101 14.20 4.00 4.11
N ASN A 102 13.00 3.74 3.59
CA ASN A 102 12.37 2.44 3.68
C ASN A 102 12.92 1.58 2.53
N TRP A 103 13.55 0.47 2.89
CA TRP A 103 14.05 -0.53 1.94
C TRP A 103 12.99 -1.60 1.79
N SER A 104 12.65 -1.94 0.55
CA SER A 104 11.61 -2.93 0.26
C SER A 104 11.99 -3.81 -0.93
N VAL A 105 11.45 -5.02 -0.92
CA VAL A 105 11.40 -5.93 -2.06
C VAL A 105 10.29 -5.49 -3.02
N ASP A 106 10.56 -5.49 -4.32
CA ASP A 106 9.56 -5.34 -5.39
C ASP A 106 9.61 -6.58 -6.29
N VAL A 107 8.49 -7.29 -6.39
CA VAL A 107 8.32 -8.42 -7.31
C VAL A 107 7.30 -8.02 -8.37
N ARG A 108 7.68 -8.15 -9.65
CA ARG A 108 6.79 -7.78 -10.76
C ARG A 108 6.90 -8.72 -11.95
N THR A 109 5.73 -9.11 -12.44
CA THR A 109 5.54 -9.71 -13.76
C THR A 109 5.65 -8.63 -14.83
N PRO A 110 6.56 -8.78 -15.80
CA PRO A 110 6.65 -7.85 -16.92
C PRO A 110 5.44 -7.99 -17.85
N GLY A 111 5.11 -6.92 -18.58
CA GLY A 111 4.08 -6.94 -19.64
C GLY A 111 2.64 -6.86 -19.16
N LEU A 112 2.39 -6.70 -17.85
CA LEU A 112 1.06 -6.34 -17.36
C LEU A 112 0.68 -4.92 -17.81
N PRO A 113 -0.64 -4.61 -17.92
CA PRO A 113 -1.10 -3.25 -18.18
C PRO A 113 -0.54 -2.25 -17.16
N ALA A 114 -0.48 -0.97 -17.55
CA ALA A 114 -0.15 0.10 -16.63
C ALA A 114 -1.05 0.06 -15.38
N ASN A 115 -0.51 0.46 -14.23
CA ASN A 115 -1.22 0.48 -12.96
C ASN A 115 -1.87 -0.87 -12.60
N THR A 116 -1.28 -1.98 -13.03
CA THR A 116 -1.75 -3.33 -12.71
C THR A 116 -0.63 -4.14 -12.06
N ARG A 117 -0.97 -4.89 -11.01
CA ARG A 117 -0.09 -5.88 -10.37
C ARG A 117 -0.76 -7.24 -10.42
N ARG A 118 0.02 -8.31 -10.21
CA ARG A 118 -0.52 -9.66 -10.01
C ARG A 118 -0.50 -10.01 -8.52
N LEU A 119 -1.57 -10.60 -8.01
CA LEU A 119 -1.68 -10.97 -6.59
C LEU A 119 -0.59 -11.95 -6.16
N GLY A 120 -0.23 -12.89 -7.04
CA GLY A 120 0.88 -13.82 -6.88
C GLY A 120 2.23 -13.12 -6.66
N ASP A 121 2.49 -12.04 -7.40
CA ASP A 121 3.71 -11.24 -7.23
C ASP A 121 3.74 -10.62 -5.83
N LEU A 122 2.61 -10.10 -5.35
CA LEU A 122 2.49 -9.43 -4.05
C LEU A 122 2.56 -10.42 -2.89
N ARG A 123 2.03 -11.64 -3.06
CA ARG A 123 2.23 -12.75 -2.11
C ARG A 123 3.69 -13.17 -2.03
N LEU A 124 4.35 -13.35 -3.16
CA LEU A 124 5.79 -13.67 -3.18
C LEU A 124 6.61 -12.52 -2.60
N GLN A 125 6.29 -11.26 -2.93
CA GLN A 125 6.93 -10.08 -2.36
C GLN A 125 6.84 -10.06 -0.84
N CYS A 126 5.66 -10.35 -0.27
CA CYS A 126 5.48 -10.45 1.18
C CYS A 126 6.40 -11.52 1.78
N ARG A 127 6.45 -12.73 1.20
CA ARG A 127 7.28 -13.82 1.71
C ARG A 127 8.75 -13.50 1.64
N VAL A 128 9.23 -12.98 0.50
CA VAL A 128 10.62 -12.54 0.32
C VAL A 128 10.97 -11.45 1.33
N GLU A 129 10.10 -10.47 1.52
CA GLU A 129 10.32 -9.37 2.46
C GLU A 129 10.35 -9.83 3.93
N LEU A 130 9.46 -10.73 4.36
CA LEU A 130 9.30 -11.08 5.78
C LEU A 130 10.08 -12.31 6.23
N LEU A 131 10.25 -13.31 5.34
CA LEU A 131 10.87 -14.59 5.68
C LEU A 131 12.36 -14.63 5.36
N ALA A 132 12.82 -13.81 4.41
CA ALA A 132 14.20 -13.84 3.94
C ALA A 132 14.93 -12.52 4.09
N ALA A 133 14.45 -11.47 3.42
CA ALA A 133 15.17 -10.22 3.28
C ALA A 133 15.12 -9.39 4.58
N ASN A 134 13.93 -9.21 5.16
CA ASN A 134 13.67 -8.35 6.32
C ASN A 134 14.39 -7.00 6.18
N LEU A 135 14.18 -6.30 5.05
CA LEU A 135 14.87 -5.05 4.73
C LEU A 135 14.26 -3.87 5.50
N GLY A 136 12.98 -3.95 5.87
CA GLY A 136 12.35 -3.01 6.79
C GLY A 136 12.85 -3.14 8.24
N ARG A 137 12.84 -2.03 8.99
CA ARG A 137 12.99 -2.03 10.45
C ARG A 137 11.60 -2.14 11.09
N ARG A 138 10.97 -3.30 10.97
CA ARG A 138 9.60 -3.54 11.47
C ARG A 138 9.64 -4.06 12.91
N ILE A 139 8.69 -3.60 13.71
CA ILE A 139 8.44 -4.14 15.05
C ILE A 139 7.13 -4.92 14.97
N PHE A 140 7.22 -6.23 15.18
CA PHE A 140 6.05 -7.11 15.25
C PHE A 140 5.66 -7.42 16.70
N SER A 141 4.43 -7.88 16.90
CA SER A 141 3.94 -8.28 18.22
C SER A 141 4.63 -9.57 18.71
N PRO A 142 4.67 -9.85 20.02
CA PRO A 142 5.15 -11.13 20.54
C PRO A 142 4.44 -12.35 19.94
N LEU A 143 3.13 -12.22 19.64
CA LEU A 143 2.35 -13.27 19.00
C LEU A 143 2.86 -13.61 17.59
N TYR A 144 3.21 -12.58 16.80
CA TYR A 144 3.83 -12.78 15.48
C TYR A 144 5.11 -13.62 15.60
N TYR A 145 5.98 -13.29 16.55
CA TYR A 145 7.23 -14.03 16.75
C TYR A 145 6.97 -15.47 17.19
N ALA A 146 6.02 -15.71 18.08
CA ALA A 146 5.64 -17.06 18.50
C ALA A 146 5.11 -17.91 17.33
N GLN A 147 4.23 -17.34 16.49
CA GLN A 147 3.63 -18.05 15.35
C GLN A 147 4.67 -18.35 14.26
N THR A 148 5.51 -17.36 13.92
CA THR A 148 6.56 -17.55 12.90
C THR A 148 7.65 -18.51 13.37
N ALA A 149 8.03 -18.50 14.66
CA ALA A 149 8.94 -19.50 15.23
C ALA A 149 8.35 -20.93 15.19
N ALA A 150 7.02 -21.05 15.24
CA ALA A 150 6.31 -22.32 15.05
C ALA A 150 6.13 -22.72 13.56
N GLY A 151 6.73 -21.97 12.63
CA GLY A 151 6.70 -22.25 11.19
C GLY A 151 5.46 -21.71 10.46
N ALA A 152 4.64 -20.89 11.10
CA ALA A 152 3.48 -20.28 10.44
C ALA A 152 3.93 -19.18 9.46
N ASP A 153 3.32 -19.15 8.27
CA ASP A 153 3.59 -18.13 7.25
C ASP A 153 2.90 -16.81 7.61
N PRO A 154 3.65 -15.73 7.92
CA PRO A 154 3.07 -14.44 8.29
C PRO A 154 2.24 -13.83 7.16
N CYS A 155 2.54 -14.13 5.90
CA CYS A 155 1.79 -13.62 4.75
C CYS A 155 0.39 -14.23 4.61
N THR A 156 0.07 -15.24 5.42
CA THR A 156 -1.27 -15.82 5.56
C THR A 156 -2.03 -15.29 6.77
N PHE A 157 -1.41 -14.43 7.59
CA PHE A 157 -2.08 -13.86 8.75
C PHE A 157 -3.05 -12.78 8.31
N ARG A 158 -4.32 -12.96 8.68
CA ARG A 158 -5.39 -12.03 8.35
C ARG A 158 -5.21 -10.64 8.96
N ASN A 159 -4.53 -10.55 10.09
CA ASN A 159 -4.30 -9.33 10.85
C ASN A 159 -2.90 -8.73 10.62
N LEU A 160 -2.14 -9.24 9.64
CA LEU A 160 -0.86 -8.66 9.29
C LEU A 160 -1.06 -7.60 8.19
N THR A 161 -0.86 -6.34 8.56
CA THR A 161 -0.89 -5.23 7.60
C THR A 161 0.45 -5.09 6.89
N ILE A 162 0.49 -5.52 5.62
CA ILE A 162 1.59 -5.22 4.69
C ILE A 162 1.11 -4.21 3.68
N LEU A 163 1.72 -3.03 3.75
CA LEU A 163 1.43 -1.91 2.88
C LEU A 163 2.25 -2.05 1.60
N ALA A 164 1.57 -2.30 0.49
CA ALA A 164 2.10 -2.17 -0.86
C ALA A 164 2.01 -0.71 -1.31
N MET A 165 2.83 -0.35 -2.30
CA MET A 165 2.86 0.99 -2.88
C MET A 165 2.62 0.92 -4.39
N GLY A 166 1.76 1.80 -4.89
CA GLY A 166 1.56 2.03 -6.31
C GLY A 166 2.59 3.00 -6.89
N ASP A 167 2.73 2.98 -8.21
CA ASP A 167 3.65 3.87 -8.91
C ASP A 167 3.15 5.33 -8.92
N GLU A 168 1.83 5.49 -8.85
CA GLU A 168 1.10 6.76 -8.87
C GLU A 168 0.11 6.84 -7.71
N PRO A 169 -0.41 8.03 -7.35
CA PRO A 169 -1.49 8.18 -6.38
C PRO A 169 -2.72 7.35 -6.80
N ILE A 170 -3.25 6.55 -5.87
CA ILE A 170 -4.28 5.55 -6.15
C ILE A 170 -5.62 6.06 -5.64
N PHE A 171 -6.65 6.08 -6.48
CA PHE A 171 -8.02 6.35 -6.08
C PHE A 171 -8.78 5.08 -5.67
N THR A 172 -8.54 3.95 -6.34
CA THR A 172 -9.26 2.70 -6.05
C THR A 172 -8.39 1.49 -6.38
N VAL A 173 -8.57 0.39 -5.64
CA VAL A 173 -7.95 -0.90 -5.94
C VAL A 173 -9.04 -1.93 -6.21
N THR A 174 -8.90 -2.68 -7.30
CA THR A 174 -9.85 -3.74 -7.68
C THR A 174 -9.11 -5.06 -7.88
N LEU A 175 -9.60 -6.12 -7.22
CA LEU A 175 -9.20 -7.50 -7.50
C LEU A 175 -10.02 -8.05 -8.65
N VAL A 176 -9.36 -8.67 -9.63
CA VAL A 176 -9.98 -9.17 -10.86
C VAL A 176 -9.46 -10.57 -11.20
N ASP A 177 -10.38 -11.53 -11.24
CA ASP A 177 -10.13 -12.91 -11.65
C ASP A 177 -11.25 -13.38 -12.57
N GLY A 178 -10.99 -13.41 -13.87
CA GLY A 178 -12.02 -13.66 -14.89
C GLY A 178 -13.20 -12.68 -14.76
N ALA A 179 -14.38 -13.22 -14.46
CA ALA A 179 -15.59 -12.43 -14.23
C ALA A 179 -15.74 -11.90 -12.78
N ARG A 180 -14.96 -12.44 -11.82
CA ARG A 180 -15.03 -12.01 -10.42
C ARG A 180 -14.27 -10.70 -10.25
N ARG A 181 -14.97 -9.67 -9.80
CA ARG A 181 -14.40 -8.34 -9.51
C ARG A 181 -14.75 -7.92 -8.09
N GLN A 182 -13.78 -7.39 -7.35
CA GLN A 182 -14.01 -6.85 -6.02
C GLN A 182 -13.20 -5.57 -5.83
N VAL A 183 -13.90 -4.45 -5.68
CA VAL A 183 -13.29 -3.21 -5.22
C VAL A 183 -12.92 -3.35 -3.75
N LEU A 184 -11.75 -2.86 -3.36
CA LEU A 184 -11.32 -2.82 -1.97
C LEU A 184 -11.82 -1.54 -1.30
N PRO A 185 -12.17 -1.60 0.00
CA PRO A 185 -12.70 -0.44 0.70
C PRO A 185 -11.58 0.57 0.92
N VAL A 186 -11.91 1.85 1.11
CA VAL A 186 -10.90 2.87 1.40
C VAL A 186 -10.13 2.57 2.69
N SER A 187 -10.67 1.75 3.61
CA SER A 187 -9.91 1.26 4.77
C SER A 187 -8.68 0.42 4.38
N SER A 188 -8.66 -0.17 3.18
CA SER A 188 -7.50 -0.87 2.62
C SER A 188 -6.55 0.09 1.88
N LEU A 189 -6.86 1.38 1.79
CA LEU A 189 -6.02 2.39 1.15
C LEU A 189 -5.43 3.34 2.19
N TYR A 190 -4.37 4.05 1.84
CA TYR A 190 -3.83 5.19 2.60
C TYR A 190 -3.46 4.89 4.07
N GLY A 191 -3.20 3.61 4.39
CA GLY A 191 -2.98 3.15 5.76
C GLY A 191 -4.23 3.18 6.65
N GLY A 192 -5.44 3.11 6.06
CA GLY A 192 -6.71 3.14 6.78
C GLY A 192 -6.86 2.03 7.83
N SER A 193 -6.29 0.86 7.55
CA SER A 193 -6.27 -0.33 8.41
C SER A 193 -5.35 -0.20 9.62
N LEU A 194 -4.46 0.79 9.64
CA LEU A 194 -3.59 1.03 10.77
C LEU A 194 -4.41 1.43 12.01
N PRO A 195 -4.02 0.93 13.21
CA PRO A 195 -4.65 1.36 14.45
C PRO A 195 -4.63 2.88 14.63
N ALA A 196 -5.67 3.45 15.24
CA ALA A 196 -5.80 4.90 15.44
C ALA A 196 -4.58 5.52 16.15
N TRP A 197 -4.03 4.84 17.15
CA TRP A 197 -2.84 5.28 17.87
C TRP A 197 -1.59 5.31 16.96
N VAL A 198 -1.46 4.38 16.01
CA VAL A 198 -0.38 4.40 15.02
C VAL A 198 -0.55 5.61 14.12
N LYS A 199 -1.75 5.80 13.54
CA LYS A 199 -2.08 6.93 12.67
C LYS A 199 -1.77 8.28 13.35
N ALA A 200 -2.07 8.40 14.65
CA ALA A 200 -1.76 9.60 15.43
C ALA A 200 -0.24 9.84 15.60
N LEU A 201 0.56 8.78 15.74
CA LEU A 201 2.03 8.89 15.87
C LEU A 201 2.72 9.18 14.55
N VAL A 202 2.28 8.55 13.46
CA VAL A 202 2.94 8.70 12.15
C VAL A 202 2.48 9.94 11.38
N GLY A 203 1.31 10.50 11.71
CA GLY A 203 0.77 11.70 11.07
C GLY A 203 0.55 11.52 9.57
N ASP A 204 0.77 12.58 8.79
CA ASP A 204 0.87 12.49 7.33
C ASP A 204 2.32 12.15 6.93
N TRP A 205 2.49 11.09 6.14
CA TRP A 205 3.80 10.63 5.67
C TRP A 205 3.89 10.64 4.15
N PRO A 206 5.09 10.83 3.57
CA PRO A 206 5.27 10.88 2.11
C PRO A 206 4.74 9.62 1.42
N GLY A 207 4.05 9.79 0.29
CA GLY A 207 3.55 8.69 -0.54
C GLY A 207 2.33 7.95 0.03
N ARG A 208 1.67 8.50 1.06
CA ARG A 208 0.47 7.91 1.65
C ARG A 208 -0.67 7.70 0.64
N ASP A 209 -0.80 8.60 -0.32
CA ASP A 209 -1.71 8.55 -1.47
C ASP A 209 -1.46 7.36 -2.41
N ARG A 210 -0.33 6.66 -2.28
CA ARG A 210 0.03 5.49 -3.11
C ARG A 210 -0.07 4.17 -2.37
N VAL A 211 -0.41 4.19 -1.09
CA VAL A 211 -0.35 3.01 -0.24
C VAL A 211 -1.67 2.24 -0.27
N TYR A 212 -1.58 0.92 -0.39
CA TYR A 212 -2.72 0.01 -0.30
C TYR A 212 -2.36 -1.30 0.38
N GLU A 213 -3.36 -1.99 0.90
CA GLU A 213 -3.29 -3.31 1.51
C GLU A 213 -4.18 -4.29 0.74
N LEU A 214 -3.71 -5.53 0.60
CA LEU A 214 -4.44 -6.59 -0.05
C LEU A 214 -4.72 -7.74 0.94
N PRO A 215 -5.81 -8.49 0.74
CA PRO A 215 -6.08 -9.70 1.50
C PRO A 215 -5.16 -10.85 1.03
N LEU A 216 -3.85 -10.73 1.26
CA LEU A 216 -2.85 -11.73 0.81
C LEU A 216 -3.16 -13.14 1.33
N TRP A 217 -3.78 -13.22 2.51
CA TRP A 217 -4.25 -14.42 3.19
C TRP A 217 -5.45 -15.11 2.52
N ASP A 218 -6.23 -14.40 1.68
CA ASP A 218 -7.45 -14.94 1.10
C ASP A 218 -7.13 -15.86 -0.09
N ALA A 219 -6.95 -17.14 0.21
CA ALA A 219 -6.67 -18.19 -0.77
C ALA A 219 -7.82 -18.41 -1.78
N SER A 220 -9.00 -17.79 -1.60
CA SER A 220 -10.08 -17.86 -2.59
C SER A 220 -9.77 -17.06 -3.86
N TRP A 221 -8.75 -16.18 -3.83
CA TRP A 221 -8.24 -15.50 -5.00
C TRP A 221 -7.01 -16.23 -5.55
N PRO A 222 -7.03 -16.68 -6.83
CA PRO A 222 -5.87 -17.29 -7.48
C PRO A 222 -4.66 -16.34 -7.53
N HIS A 223 -3.46 -16.90 -7.69
CA HIS A 223 -2.25 -16.08 -7.84
C HIS A 223 -2.28 -15.19 -9.09
N ASP A 224 -2.95 -15.61 -10.16
CA ASP A 224 -3.10 -14.83 -11.39
C ASP A 224 -4.15 -13.71 -11.32
N THR A 225 -4.80 -13.54 -10.16
CA THR A 225 -5.69 -12.40 -9.91
C THR A 225 -4.95 -11.10 -10.19
N LEU A 226 -5.52 -10.27 -11.06
CA LEU A 226 -5.03 -8.93 -11.33
C LEU A 226 -5.48 -7.98 -10.22
N VAL A 227 -4.58 -7.10 -9.84
CA VAL A 227 -4.79 -6.00 -8.91
C VAL A 227 -4.71 -4.73 -9.74
N GLU A 228 -5.88 -4.24 -10.16
CA GLU A 228 -6.02 -3.02 -10.94
C GLU A 228 -6.03 -1.82 -10.00
N LEU A 229 -5.09 -0.90 -10.20
CA LEU A 229 -4.96 0.36 -9.45
C LEU A 229 -5.53 1.48 -10.33
N GLU A 230 -6.68 2.05 -9.94
CA GLU A 230 -7.18 3.26 -10.59
C GLU A 230 -6.43 4.47 -10.02
N PRO A 231 -5.74 5.27 -10.86
CA PRO A 231 -5.04 6.45 -10.37
C PRO A 231 -6.02 7.57 -9.99
N MET A 232 -5.57 8.46 -9.10
CA MET A 232 -6.26 9.72 -8.81
C MET A 232 -6.19 10.63 -10.03
N ARG A 233 -7.36 11.09 -10.50
CA ARG A 233 -7.42 12.00 -11.65
C ARG A 233 -7.09 13.43 -11.23
N ALA A 234 -6.34 14.11 -12.10
CA ALA A 234 -6.23 15.56 -12.04
C ALA A 234 -7.61 16.20 -12.35
N ALA A 235 -7.77 17.47 -11.96
CA ALA A 235 -8.98 18.21 -12.30
C ALA A 235 -9.20 18.23 -13.83
N PRO A 236 -10.41 17.94 -14.33
CA PRO A 236 -10.68 18.00 -15.76
C PRO A 236 -10.45 19.43 -16.28
N THR A 237 -9.64 19.58 -17.33
CA THR A 237 -9.20 20.91 -17.82
C THR A 237 -10.29 21.69 -18.56
N SER A 238 -11.41 21.05 -18.91
CA SER A 238 -12.59 21.72 -19.49
C SER A 238 -13.67 20.68 -19.78
N ALA A 239 -14.61 20.51 -18.86
CA ALA A 239 -15.89 19.89 -19.20
C ALA A 239 -16.86 21.01 -19.63
N PRO A 240 -17.79 20.77 -20.57
CA PRO A 240 -18.90 21.69 -20.78
C PRO A 240 -19.63 21.92 -19.44
N VAL A 241 -19.98 23.18 -19.17
CA VAL A 241 -20.74 23.57 -17.99
C VAL A 241 -22.10 22.90 -18.07
N THR A 242 -22.26 21.81 -17.33
CA THR A 242 -23.55 21.20 -17.05
C THR A 242 -23.89 21.65 -15.64
N GLU A 243 -25.12 22.05 -15.39
CA GLU A 243 -25.53 22.41 -14.03
C GLU A 243 -25.87 21.14 -13.26
N ALA A 244 -25.32 21.00 -12.06
CA ALA A 244 -25.62 19.87 -11.18
C ALA A 244 -27.03 20.02 -10.62
N GLU A 245 -27.80 18.93 -10.61
CA GLU A 245 -29.07 18.90 -9.88
C GLU A 245 -28.78 18.94 -8.38
N PRO A 246 -29.44 19.81 -7.60
CA PRO A 246 -29.21 19.84 -6.15
C PRO A 246 -29.69 18.51 -5.54
N PRO A 247 -28.86 17.85 -4.72
CA PRO A 247 -29.32 16.66 -4.01
C PRO A 247 -30.42 17.01 -3.01
N PRO A 248 -31.31 16.08 -2.69
CA PRO A 248 -32.32 16.28 -1.65
C PRO A 248 -31.66 16.52 -0.29
N ALA A 249 -32.24 17.41 0.52
CA ALA A 249 -31.69 17.86 1.80
C ALA A 249 -31.60 16.76 2.89
N ALA A 250 -32.21 15.60 2.66
CA ALA A 250 -32.17 14.47 3.57
C ALA A 250 -32.26 13.17 2.78
N GLU A 251 -31.11 12.55 2.51
CA GLU A 251 -31.07 11.25 1.87
C GLU A 251 -30.08 10.32 2.55
N ALA A 252 -30.50 9.07 2.76
CA ALA A 252 -29.62 8.06 3.31
C ALA A 252 -28.70 7.54 2.21
N LEU A 253 -27.40 7.41 2.50
CA LEU A 253 -26.45 6.77 1.58
C LEU A 253 -26.93 5.40 1.07
N GLN A 254 -27.74 4.69 1.87
CA GLN A 254 -28.34 3.40 1.51
C GLN A 254 -29.26 3.46 0.27
N SER A 255 -30.00 4.54 0.04
CA SER A 255 -30.92 4.66 -1.11
C SER A 255 -30.25 5.17 -2.38
N VAL A 256 -29.18 5.95 -2.23
CA VAL A 256 -28.51 6.66 -3.33
C VAL A 256 -27.95 5.69 -4.36
N THR A 257 -28.16 5.96 -5.65
CA THR A 257 -27.56 5.20 -6.75
C THR A 257 -26.41 5.97 -7.41
N ARG A 258 -25.65 5.28 -8.27
CA ARG A 258 -24.64 5.94 -9.12
C ARG A 258 -25.26 6.99 -10.06
N ALA A 259 -26.49 6.74 -10.53
CA ALA A 259 -27.20 7.66 -11.41
C ALA A 259 -27.62 8.93 -10.66
N ASP A 260 -27.99 8.82 -9.40
CA ASP A 260 -28.30 9.98 -8.55
C ASP A 260 -27.06 10.85 -8.34
N LEU A 261 -25.93 10.23 -7.96
CA LEU A 261 -24.65 10.94 -7.82
C LEU A 261 -24.22 11.60 -9.13
N ALA A 262 -24.41 10.96 -10.29
CA ALA A 262 -24.06 11.54 -11.58
C ALA A 262 -24.89 12.78 -11.94
N ARG A 263 -26.10 12.91 -11.40
CA ARG A 263 -26.92 14.13 -11.55
C ARG A 263 -26.45 15.24 -10.62
N TRP A 264 -26.01 14.89 -9.41
CA TRP A 264 -25.63 15.87 -8.37
C TRP A 264 -24.17 16.29 -8.39
N LEU A 265 -23.28 15.43 -8.87
CA LEU A 265 -21.83 15.60 -8.80
C LEU A 265 -21.23 15.72 -10.18
N ILE A 266 -20.80 16.92 -10.50
CA ILE A 266 -20.06 17.24 -11.70
C ILE A 266 -18.60 17.44 -11.30
N GLU A 267 -17.74 16.52 -11.76
CA GLU A 267 -16.30 16.55 -11.47
C GLU A 267 -15.70 17.91 -11.92
N GLY A 268 -14.93 18.54 -11.04
CA GLY A 268 -14.32 19.86 -11.22
C GLY A 268 -15.27 21.04 -11.00
N GLN A 269 -16.56 20.82 -10.69
CA GLN A 269 -17.54 21.90 -10.53
C GLN A 269 -18.29 21.83 -9.20
N THR A 270 -18.77 20.66 -8.80
CA THR A 270 -19.54 20.51 -7.56
C THR A 270 -18.62 20.60 -6.35
N HIS A 271 -18.95 21.48 -5.40
CA HIS A 271 -18.23 21.58 -4.13
C HIS A 271 -18.58 20.42 -3.20
N ALA A 272 -17.59 19.81 -2.55
CA ALA A 272 -17.78 18.60 -1.75
C ALA A 272 -18.67 18.81 -0.51
N THR A 273 -18.81 20.05 -0.02
CA THR A 273 -19.72 20.37 1.12
C THR A 273 -21.18 20.05 0.82
N VAL A 274 -21.58 19.99 -0.46
CA VAL A 274 -22.90 19.50 -0.87
C VAL A 274 -23.16 18.11 -0.29
N LEU A 275 -22.16 17.23 -0.31
CA LEU A 275 -22.26 15.88 0.26
C LEU A 275 -22.34 15.88 1.79
N GLN A 276 -21.71 16.84 2.46
CA GLN A 276 -21.82 16.97 3.92
C GLN A 276 -23.24 17.33 4.35
N GLY A 277 -23.92 18.17 3.57
CA GLY A 277 -25.31 18.53 3.82
C GLY A 277 -26.26 17.34 3.72
N VAL A 278 -25.97 16.39 2.82
CA VAL A 278 -26.84 15.23 2.55
C VAL A 278 -26.49 14.05 3.45
N PHE A 279 -25.20 13.71 3.58
CA PHE A 279 -24.73 12.47 4.22
C PHE A 279 -24.06 12.69 5.59
N GLY A 280 -23.91 13.94 6.04
CA GLY A 280 -23.23 14.28 7.30
C GLY A 280 -21.71 14.36 7.18
N SER A 281 -20.98 14.15 8.27
CA SER A 281 -19.52 14.29 8.28
C SER A 281 -18.82 13.06 7.67
N PRO A 282 -17.91 13.23 6.70
CA PRO A 282 -17.11 12.13 6.15
C PRO A 282 -15.93 11.76 7.06
N GLU A 283 -15.39 10.55 6.88
CA GLU A 283 -14.00 10.26 7.24
C GLU A 283 -13.09 10.94 6.20
N VAL A 284 -12.06 11.67 6.68
CA VAL A 284 -11.19 12.46 5.81
C VAL A 284 -9.74 12.01 5.94
N VAL A 285 -9.11 11.73 4.80
CA VAL A 285 -7.66 11.56 4.67
C VAL A 285 -7.12 12.73 3.85
N GLN A 286 -6.31 13.58 4.46
CA GLN A 286 -5.64 14.69 3.79
C GLN A 286 -4.32 14.23 3.17
N PHE A 287 -4.01 14.70 1.96
CA PHE A 287 -2.78 14.41 1.25
C PHE A 287 -1.85 15.61 1.19
N ALA A 288 -0.57 15.34 0.94
CA ALA A 288 0.48 16.36 0.93
C ALA A 288 0.31 17.44 -0.15
N ASN A 289 -0.42 17.14 -1.23
CA ASN A 289 -0.70 18.07 -2.33
C ASN A 289 -1.92 18.98 -2.05
N GLY A 290 -2.59 18.82 -0.90
CA GLY A 290 -3.79 19.56 -0.53
C GLY A 290 -5.10 18.89 -0.95
N ASP A 291 -5.05 17.81 -1.73
CA ASP A 291 -6.25 17.02 -2.03
C ASP A 291 -6.64 16.18 -0.80
N ALA A 292 -7.89 15.71 -0.78
CA ALA A 292 -8.42 14.90 0.30
C ALA A 292 -9.28 13.75 -0.22
N SER A 293 -9.16 12.58 0.42
CA SER A 293 -10.11 11.49 0.29
C SER A 293 -11.21 11.65 1.34
N TRP A 294 -12.45 11.85 0.90
CA TRP A 294 -13.65 11.87 1.73
C TRP A 294 -14.40 10.55 1.57
N VAL A 295 -14.77 9.95 2.69
CA VAL A 295 -15.43 8.64 2.71
C VAL A 295 -16.71 8.72 3.53
N PHE A 296 -17.83 8.35 2.90
CA PHE A 296 -19.11 8.15 3.55
C PHE A 296 -19.43 6.65 3.54
N ARG A 297 -19.85 6.11 4.68
CA ARG A 297 -20.14 4.67 4.82
C ARG A 297 -21.51 4.44 5.41
N SER A 298 -22.16 3.39 4.92
CA SER A 298 -23.32 2.80 5.57
C SER A 298 -23.16 1.29 5.60
N GLU A 299 -23.43 0.70 6.77
CA GLU A 299 -23.37 -0.75 6.96
C GLU A 299 -24.76 -1.32 7.21
N THR A 300 -25.11 -2.36 6.47
CA THR A 300 -26.32 -3.19 6.62
C THR A 300 -25.93 -4.65 6.84
N GLY A 301 -26.79 -5.40 7.56
CA GLY A 301 -26.58 -6.83 7.86
C GLY A 301 -26.76 -7.19 9.33
N SER A 302 -26.95 -8.48 9.61
CA SER A 302 -27.20 -9.06 10.94
C SER A 302 -26.05 -8.90 11.94
N GLY A 303 -24.87 -8.51 11.46
CA GLY A 303 -23.64 -8.34 12.26
C GLY A 303 -23.59 -7.11 13.18
N LYS A 304 -24.52 -6.14 13.06
CA LYS A 304 -24.59 -4.98 13.98
C LYS A 304 -25.21 -5.34 15.34
N LEU A 305 -26.09 -6.35 15.38
CA LEU A 305 -26.78 -6.79 16.59
C LEU A 305 -26.08 -7.97 17.28
N LEU A 306 -25.43 -8.84 16.50
CA LEU A 306 -24.82 -10.09 17.00
C LEU A 306 -23.39 -9.92 17.57
N SER A 307 -22.68 -8.82 17.28
CA SER A 307 -21.37 -8.55 17.90
C SER A 307 -21.44 -8.21 19.40
N LEU A 308 -22.65 -8.03 19.94
CA LEU A 308 -22.92 -7.81 21.37
C LEU A 308 -23.19 -9.11 22.14
N ILE A 309 -23.29 -10.26 21.45
CA ILE A 309 -23.61 -11.56 22.07
C ILE A 309 -22.47 -12.56 21.79
N PRO A 310 -21.56 -12.80 22.75
CA PRO A 310 -20.30 -13.52 22.51
C PRO A 310 -20.43 -15.00 22.13
N ILE A 311 -21.60 -15.61 22.31
CA ILE A 311 -21.81 -17.07 22.10
C ILE A 311 -22.36 -17.39 20.69
N VAL A 312 -22.99 -16.42 20.00
CA VAL A 312 -23.69 -16.68 18.72
C VAL A 312 -22.86 -16.26 17.49
N GLY A 313 -21.91 -15.33 17.66
CA GLY A 313 -21.07 -14.81 16.57
C GLY A 313 -20.13 -15.81 15.90
N THR A 314 -19.90 -16.98 16.51
CA THR A 314 -19.02 -18.03 15.99
C THR A 314 -19.73 -19.04 15.07
N LEU A 315 -21.07 -19.13 15.10
CA LEU A 315 -21.86 -20.09 14.32
C LEU A 315 -22.43 -19.51 13.02
N LEU A 316 -22.68 -18.20 13.00
CA LEU A 316 -23.20 -17.48 11.84
C LEU A 316 -22.10 -16.55 11.35
N LYS A 317 -21.35 -16.92 10.30
CA LYS A 317 -20.42 -16.03 9.59
C LYS A 317 -21.22 -14.81 9.11
N PRO A 318 -21.23 -13.67 9.82
CA PRO A 318 -22.15 -12.60 9.49
C PRO A 318 -21.53 -11.82 8.34
N GLU A 319 -22.05 -12.04 7.14
CA GLU A 319 -21.74 -11.18 6.00
C GLU A 319 -22.23 -9.76 6.32
N ARG A 320 -21.32 -8.80 6.25
CA ARG A 320 -21.64 -7.38 6.36
C ARG A 320 -21.63 -6.77 4.98
N THR A 321 -22.70 -6.09 4.62
CA THR A 321 -22.74 -5.30 3.40
C THR A 321 -22.34 -3.87 3.75
N LEU A 322 -21.22 -3.44 3.19
CA LEU A 322 -20.72 -2.08 3.29
C LEU A 322 -21.07 -1.34 2.01
N LYS A 323 -21.85 -0.27 2.12
CA LYS A 323 -22.02 0.71 1.06
C LYS A 323 -21.11 1.90 1.32
N GLU A 324 -20.21 2.18 0.40
CA GLU A 324 -19.17 3.20 0.53
C GLU A 324 -19.22 4.17 -0.65
N LEU A 325 -19.29 5.47 -0.35
CA LEU A 325 -19.05 6.55 -1.30
C LEU A 325 -17.67 7.14 -1.00
N HIS A 326 -16.72 6.89 -1.90
CA HIS A 326 -15.39 7.47 -1.88
C HIS A 326 -15.34 8.66 -2.84
N VAL A 327 -14.84 9.79 -2.37
CA VAL A 327 -14.76 11.04 -3.12
C VAL A 327 -13.37 11.65 -2.98
N LEU A 328 -12.69 11.86 -4.09
CA LEU A 328 -11.49 12.67 -4.15
C LEU A 328 -11.92 14.13 -4.27
N VAL A 329 -11.50 14.94 -3.31
CA VAL A 329 -11.76 16.37 -3.23
C VAL A 329 -10.46 17.11 -3.52
N GLY A 330 -10.50 18.05 -4.47
CA GLY A 330 -9.35 18.89 -4.76
C GLY A 330 -9.06 19.90 -3.65
N ALA A 331 -7.85 20.44 -3.64
CA ALA A 331 -7.47 21.54 -2.73
C ALA A 331 -8.39 22.78 -2.81
N ASP A 332 -9.10 22.96 -3.93
CA ASP A 332 -10.12 23.98 -4.19
C ASP A 332 -11.51 23.62 -3.63
N GLY A 333 -11.66 22.45 -3.00
CA GLY A 333 -12.89 21.96 -2.40
C GLY A 333 -13.87 21.31 -3.38
N THR A 334 -13.53 21.22 -4.67
CA THR A 334 -14.39 20.61 -5.69
C THR A 334 -14.17 19.10 -5.77
N VAL A 335 -15.21 18.35 -6.13
CA VAL A 335 -15.14 16.92 -6.39
C VAL A 335 -14.31 16.67 -7.64
N ARG A 336 -13.24 15.87 -7.57
CA ARG A 336 -12.40 15.51 -8.73
C ARG A 336 -12.74 14.14 -9.30
N GLN A 337 -13.12 13.22 -8.44
CA GLN A 337 -13.40 11.84 -8.78
C GLN A 337 -14.26 11.26 -7.67
N TYR A 338 -15.21 10.39 -8.00
CA TYR A 338 -16.01 9.70 -6.98
C TYR A 338 -16.37 8.30 -7.42
N ARG A 339 -16.71 7.46 -6.45
CA ARG A 339 -17.17 6.10 -6.68
C ARG A 339 -18.09 5.64 -5.56
N LEU A 340 -19.20 5.05 -5.94
CA LEU A 340 -20.15 4.40 -5.04
C LEU A 340 -20.07 2.88 -5.24
N GLU A 341 -19.69 2.17 -4.20
CA GLU A 341 -19.61 0.71 -4.19
C GLU A 341 -20.46 0.11 -3.07
N GLU A 342 -20.99 -1.08 -3.36
CA GLU A 342 -21.60 -1.94 -2.37
C GLU A 342 -20.81 -3.25 -2.32
N MET A 343 -20.35 -3.59 -1.13
CA MET A 343 -19.30 -4.58 -0.92
C MET A 343 -19.72 -5.56 0.15
N VAL A 344 -19.55 -6.85 -0.12
CA VAL A 344 -19.74 -7.89 0.90
C VAL A 344 -18.40 -8.14 1.59
N LEU A 345 -18.30 -7.72 2.84
CA LEU A 345 -17.14 -7.97 3.69
C LEU A 345 -17.28 -9.35 4.34
N ARG A 346 -16.40 -10.26 3.94
CA ARG A 346 -16.28 -11.58 4.59
C ARG A 346 -15.39 -11.46 5.81
N LEU A 347 -16.04 -11.55 6.98
CA LEU A 347 -15.40 -11.51 8.30
C LEU A 347 -14.68 -12.80 8.65
#